data_AF-A0A3B9VRG4-F1
#
_entry.id   AF-A0A3B9VRG4-F1
#
_cell.length_a   1.000
_cell.length_b   1.000
_cell.length_c   1.000
_cell.angle_alpha   90.00
_cell.angle_beta   90.00
_cell.angle_gamma   90.00
#
_symmetry.space_group_name_H-M   'P 1'
#
loop_
_entity.id
_entity.type
_entity.pdbx_description
1 polymer ?
#
loop_
_entity_poly.entity_id
_entity_poly.type
_entity_poly.pdbx_seq_one_letter_code
_entity_poly.pdbx_strand_id
1 'polypeptide(L)'
;MMSDPASDLTKSFKRYLHAFNQRDVEGLLAEMHFPHMRLVDDVFQRWETSDGMAEMEENVAKSLKSEGWHTSEAKLIEAVQVGPEKEHLANRMSRLKEDGTEYNTFDTP
;
A
#
# COMPACT_ATOMS: atom_id res chain seq x y z
N MET A 1 15.77 -20.34 12.83
CA MET A 1 15.21 -19.43 11.82
C MET A 1 15.57 -18.03 12.26
N MET A 2 16.53 -17.39 11.59
CA MET A 2 16.89 -16.01 11.90
C MET A 2 15.85 -15.13 11.20
N SER A 3 15.15 -14.30 11.97
CA SER A 3 14.31 -13.24 11.42
C SER A 3 15.22 -12.32 10.62
N ASP A 4 15.07 -12.30 9.30
CA ASP A 4 15.79 -11.36 8.46
C ASP A 4 15.36 -9.94 8.89
N PRO A 5 16.29 -9.04 9.29
CA PRO A 5 15.91 -7.67 9.58
C PRO A 5 15.19 -7.08 8.37
N ALA A 6 14.05 -6.41 8.61
CA ALA A 6 13.27 -5.81 7.54
C ALA A 6 14.17 -4.94 6.65
N SER A 7 14.19 -5.22 5.34
CA SER A 7 14.88 -4.38 4.34
C SER A 7 14.40 -2.93 4.46
N ASP A 8 15.20 -1.96 4.02
CA ASP A 8 14.78 -0.55 4.04
C ASP A 8 13.50 -0.32 3.21
N LEU A 9 13.28 -1.15 2.19
CA LEU A 9 12.05 -1.17 1.39
C LEU A 9 10.85 -1.75 2.15
N THR A 10 11.04 -2.82 2.93
CA THR A 10 10.01 -3.31 3.86
C THR A 10 9.64 -2.24 4.91
N LYS A 11 10.61 -1.44 5.37
CA LYS A 11 10.35 -0.32 6.28
C LYS A 11 9.58 0.81 5.58
N SER A 12 9.94 1.14 4.35
CA SER A 12 9.22 2.13 3.54
C SER A 12 7.76 1.72 3.32
N PHE A 13 7.50 0.48 2.91
CA PHE A 13 6.13 -0.03 2.79
C PHE A 13 5.33 0.04 4.10
N LYS A 14 5.97 -0.25 5.25
CA LYS A 14 5.30 -0.12 6.56
C LYS A 14 4.94 1.33 6.90
N ARG A 15 5.80 2.30 6.55
CA ARG A 15 5.49 3.74 6.70
C ARG A 15 4.38 4.18 5.76
N TYR A 16 4.41 3.73 4.51
CA TYR A 16 3.33 3.92 3.54
C TYR A 16 1.99 3.40 4.09
N LEU A 17 1.95 2.16 4.58
CA LEU A 17 0.72 1.55 5.12
C LEU A 17 0.24 2.29 6.38
N HIS A 18 1.15 2.74 7.24
CA HIS A 18 0.81 3.55 8.39
C HIS A 18 0.14 4.87 7.98
N ALA A 19 0.75 5.61 7.04
CA ALA A 19 0.19 6.85 6.52
C ALA A 19 -1.18 6.63 5.85
N PHE A 20 -1.31 5.57 5.05
CA PHE A 20 -2.58 5.15 4.46
C PHE A 20 -3.67 4.93 5.51
N ASN A 21 -3.35 4.22 6.60
CA ASN A 21 -4.29 3.94 7.69
C ASN A 21 -4.70 5.22 8.45
N GLN A 22 -3.82 6.21 8.53
CA GLN A 22 -4.12 7.53 9.11
C GLN A 22 -4.81 8.49 8.13
N ARG A 23 -5.01 8.07 6.88
CA ARG A 23 -5.42 8.95 5.76
C ARG A 23 -4.48 10.16 5.56
N ASP A 24 -3.21 10.01 5.94
CA ASP A 24 -2.16 10.98 5.74
C ASP A 24 -1.62 10.88 4.31
N VAL A 25 -2.17 11.73 3.43
CA VAL A 25 -1.80 11.75 2.00
C VAL A 25 -0.36 12.22 1.82
N GLU A 26 0.12 13.20 2.60
CA GLU A 26 1.49 13.69 2.48
C GLU A 26 2.50 12.61 2.88
N GLY A 27 2.27 11.93 4.01
CA GLY A 27 3.09 10.81 4.46
C GLY A 27 3.08 9.63 3.51
N LEU A 28 1.95 9.35 2.85
CA LEU A 28 1.84 8.32 1.82
C LEU A 28 2.71 8.66 0.61
N LEU A 29 2.59 9.89 0.10
CA LEU A 29 3.32 10.35 -1.09
C LEU A 29 4.84 10.43 -0.86
N ALA A 30 5.28 10.70 0.37
CA ALA A 30 6.68 10.72 0.73
C ALA A 30 7.39 9.36 0.59
N GLU A 31 6.63 8.26 0.61
CA GLU A 31 7.14 6.90 0.43
C GLU A 31 7.02 6.39 -1.02
N MET A 32 6.59 7.25 -1.95
CA MET A 32 6.39 6.90 -3.35
C MET A 32 7.46 7.50 -4.27
N HIS A 33 7.80 6.77 -5.32
CA HIS A 33 8.56 7.29 -6.45
C HIS A 33 7.63 7.72 -7.58
N PHE A 34 7.96 8.85 -8.21
CA PHE A 34 7.28 9.36 -9.39
C PHE A 34 8.23 9.39 -10.60
N PRO A 35 7.79 9.02 -11.82
CA PRO A 35 6.42 8.62 -12.16
C PRO A 35 6.02 7.28 -11.52
N HIS A 36 4.82 7.25 -10.93
CA HIS A 36 4.29 6.06 -10.28
C HIS A 36 3.50 5.22 -11.28
N MET A 37 3.70 3.90 -11.25
CA MET A 37 3.03 2.94 -12.11
C MET A 37 2.31 1.91 -11.25
N ARG A 38 1.03 1.68 -11.54
CA ARG A 38 0.23 0.62 -10.93
C ARG A 38 -0.40 -0.24 -12.01
N LEU A 39 -0.42 -1.55 -11.81
CA LEU A 39 -1.18 -2.50 -12.62
C LEU A 39 -2.41 -2.93 -11.81
N VAL A 40 -3.60 -2.73 -12.36
CA VAL A 40 -4.86 -3.18 -11.76
C VAL A 40 -5.81 -3.59 -12.88
N ASP A 41 -6.45 -4.75 -12.76
CA ASP A 41 -7.37 -5.32 -13.75
C ASP A 41 -6.80 -5.29 -15.20
N ASP A 42 -5.54 -5.74 -15.35
CA ASP A 42 -4.78 -5.73 -16.62
C ASP A 42 -4.56 -4.34 -17.26
N VAL A 43 -4.87 -3.27 -16.54
CA VAL A 43 -4.66 -1.88 -16.99
C VAL A 43 -3.52 -1.24 -16.21
N PHE A 44 -2.54 -0.71 -16.94
CA PHE A 44 -1.53 0.15 -16.36
C PHE A 44 -2.08 1.56 -16.14
N GLN A 45 -1.96 2.03 -14.91
CA GLN A 45 -2.22 3.42 -14.52
C GLN A 45 -0.88 4.08 -14.19
N ARG A 46 -0.72 5.32 -14.66
CA ARG A 46 0.50 6.11 -14.50
C ARG A 46 0.18 7.47 -13.92
N TRP A 47 0.94 7.89 -12.92
CA TRP A 47 0.90 9.24 -12.37
C TRP A 47 2.29 9.87 -12.54
N GLU A 48 2.36 10.97 -13.30
CA GLU A 48 3.64 11.67 -13.50
C GLU A 48 4.09 12.43 -12.26
N THR A 49 3.15 12.92 -11.45
CA THR A 49 3.41 13.76 -10.28
C THR A 49 2.61 13.29 -9.07
N SER A 50 3.03 13.76 -7.89
CA SER A 50 2.33 13.57 -6.62
C SER A 50 0.90 14.11 -6.63
N ASP A 51 0.65 15.23 -7.34
CA ASP A 51 -0.64 15.91 -7.34
C ASP A 51 -1.76 15.02 -7.91
N GLY A 52 -1.49 14.34 -9.03
CA GLY A 52 -2.46 13.41 -9.62
C GLY A 52 -2.72 12.18 -8.74
N MET A 53 -1.74 11.76 -7.95
CA MET A 53 -1.90 10.67 -6.98
C MET A 53 -2.71 11.15 -5.75
N ALA A 54 -2.52 12.38 -5.30
CA ALA A 54 -3.29 12.98 -4.21
C ALA A 54 -4.79 13.06 -4.55
N GLU A 55 -5.14 13.50 -5.76
CA GLU A 55 -6.54 13.51 -6.24
C GLU A 55 -7.17 12.10 -6.26
N MET A 56 -6.38 11.09 -6.62
CA MET A 56 -6.82 9.69 -6.60
C MET A 56 -7.06 9.19 -5.17
N GLU A 57 -6.21 9.56 -4.22
CA GLU A 57 -6.37 9.20 -2.81
C GLU A 57 -7.64 9.77 -2.17
N GLU A 58 -8.16 10.91 -2.65
CA GLU A 58 -9.48 11.39 -2.23
C GLU A 58 -10.61 10.43 -2.61
N ASN A 59 -10.54 9.86 -3.81
CA ASN A 59 -11.52 8.89 -4.29
C ASN A 59 -11.41 7.56 -3.54
N VAL A 60 -10.17 7.14 -3.23
CA VAL A 60 -9.92 5.98 -2.36
C VAL A 60 -10.53 6.21 -0.98
N ALA A 61 -10.31 7.37 -0.36
CA ALA A 61 -10.88 7.70 0.95
C ALA A 61 -12.42 7.61 0.94
N LYS A 62 -13.07 8.13 -0.11
CA LYS A 62 -14.53 8.05 -0.28
C LYS A 62 -15.00 6.59 -0.41
N SER A 63 -14.30 5.78 -1.21
CA SER A 63 -14.60 4.33 -1.37
C SER A 63 -14.48 3.60 -0.04
N LEU A 64 -13.34 3.72 0.64
CA LEU A 64 -13.09 3.07 1.93
C LEU A 64 -14.16 3.44 2.97
N LYS A 65 -14.54 4.71 3.04
CA LYS A 65 -15.62 5.16 3.93
C LYS A 65 -16.95 4.49 3.58
N SER A 66 -17.30 4.39 2.30
CA SER A 66 -18.53 3.72 1.85
C SER A 66 -18.52 2.22 2.14
N GLU A 67 -17.34 1.61 2.12
CA GLU A 67 -17.11 0.22 2.45
C GLU A 67 -17.14 -0.03 3.97
N GLY A 68 -17.22 1.00 4.82
CA GLY A 68 -17.11 0.87 6.28
C GLY A 68 -15.72 0.44 6.75
N TRP A 69 -14.69 0.74 5.96
CA TRP A 69 -13.29 0.50 6.32
C TRP A 69 -12.89 1.28 7.57
N HIS A 70 -12.08 0.64 8.42
CA HIS A 70 -11.42 1.28 9.56
C HIS A 70 -9.89 1.24 9.44
N THR A 71 -9.33 0.09 9.10
CA THR A 71 -7.88 -0.08 8.95
C THR A 71 -7.55 -1.17 7.94
N SER A 72 -6.32 -1.13 7.43
CA SER A 72 -5.73 -2.19 6.62
C SER A 72 -4.51 -2.78 7.30
N GLU A 73 -4.37 -4.10 7.19
CA GLU A 73 -3.24 -4.85 7.74
C GLU A 73 -2.54 -5.63 6.65
N ALA A 74 -1.21 -5.60 6.64
CA ALA A 74 -0.41 -6.53 5.86
C ALA A 74 -0.21 -7.82 6.68
N LYS A 75 -0.93 -8.88 6.30
CA LYS A 75 -0.84 -10.21 6.92
C LYS A 75 0.43 -10.96 6.48
N LEU A 76 0.96 -10.62 5.31
CA LEU A 76 2.22 -11.12 4.77
C LEU A 76 2.93 -9.99 4.02
N ILE A 77 4.25 -9.92 4.15
CA ILE A 77 5.13 -9.10 3.32
C ILE A 77 6.39 -9.92 3.05
N GLU A 78 6.65 -10.26 1.80
CA GLU A 78 7.80 -11.03 1.37
C GLU A 78 8.46 -10.38 0.16
N ALA A 79 9.77 -10.18 0.22
CA ALA A 79 10.52 -9.76 -0.96
C ALA A 79 10.67 -10.96 -1.91
N VAL A 80 10.07 -10.87 -3.09
CA VAL A 80 10.06 -11.95 -4.09
C VAL A 80 11.06 -11.74 -5.23
N GLN A 81 11.48 -10.49 -5.44
CA GLN A 81 12.57 -10.15 -6.37
C GLN A 81 13.38 -9.01 -5.78
N VAL A 82 14.67 -9.25 -5.54
CA VAL A 82 15.59 -8.28 -4.94
C VAL A 82 16.68 -7.93 -5.94
N GLY A 83 16.80 -6.65 -6.25
CA GLY A 83 17.90 -6.07 -7.01
C GLY A 83 18.61 -4.98 -6.20
N PRO A 84 19.75 -4.48 -6.68
CA PRO A 84 20.54 -3.49 -5.95
C PRO A 84 19.81 -2.16 -5.70
N GLU A 85 18.81 -1.83 -6.52
CA GLU A 85 18.07 -0.55 -6.46
C GLU A 85 16.56 -0.74 -6.26
N LYS A 86 16.05 -1.98 -6.34
CA LYS A 86 14.61 -2.26 -6.37
C LYS A 86 14.29 -3.62 -5.76
N GLU A 87 13.25 -3.66 -4.93
CA GLU A 87 12.62 -4.89 -4.50
C GLU A 87 11.17 -4.94 -4.99
N HIS A 88 10.70 -6.13 -5.35
CA HIS A 88 9.29 -6.44 -5.49
C HIS A 88 8.84 -7.16 -4.23
N LEU A 89 7.76 -6.68 -3.61
CA LEU A 89 7.17 -7.28 -2.43
C LEU A 89 5.87 -7.97 -2.80
N ALA A 90 5.78 -9.28 -2.59
CA ALA A 90 4.50 -9.95 -2.52
C ALA A 90 3.89 -9.67 -1.13
N ASN A 91 2.63 -9.27 -1.08
CA ASN A 91 1.95 -9.04 0.18
C ASN A 91 0.52 -9.58 0.16
N ARG A 92 0.04 -9.89 1.36
CA ARG A 92 -1.36 -10.25 1.62
C ARG A 92 -1.96 -9.18 2.49
N MET A 93 -2.91 -8.42 1.95
CA MET A 93 -3.58 -7.33 2.65
C MET A 93 -4.95 -7.78 3.15
N SER A 94 -5.35 -7.26 4.30
CA SER A 94 -6.72 -7.38 4.81
C SER A 94 -7.26 -5.99 5.13
N ARG A 95 -8.55 -5.77 4.84
CA ARG A 95 -9.32 -4.60 5.25
C ARG A 95 -10.25 -5.00 6.38
N LEU A 96 -10.22 -4.21 7.44
CA LEU A 96 -10.96 -4.45 8.67
C LEU A 96 -12.00 -3.36 8.90
N LYS A 97 -13.14 -3.76 9.48
CA LYS A 97 -14.10 -2.88 10.13
C LYS A 97 -13.57 -2.42 11.49
N GLU A 98 -14.26 -1.49 12.13
CA GLU A 98 -13.90 -0.97 13.46
C GLU A 98 -13.92 -2.06 14.55
N ASP A 99 -14.81 -3.05 14.44
CA ASP A 99 -14.88 -4.19 15.36
C ASP A 99 -13.81 -5.27 15.10
N GLY A 100 -12.91 -5.03 14.14
CA GLY A 100 -11.89 -5.98 13.72
C GLY A 100 -12.36 -7.03 12.72
N THR A 101 -13.61 -7.00 12.27
CA THR A 101 -14.10 -7.91 11.23
C THR A 101 -13.36 -7.68 9.91
N GLU A 102 -12.65 -8.70 9.44
CA GLU A 102 -12.09 -8.70 8.09
C GLU A 102 -13.21 -8.83 7.06
N TYR A 103 -13.26 -7.93 6.08
CA TYR A 103 -14.30 -7.96 5.04
C TYR A 103 -13.75 -8.03 3.62
N ASN A 104 -12.45 -7.80 3.43
CA ASN A 104 -11.79 -7.97 2.14
C ASN A 104 -10.32 -8.33 2.36
N THR A 105 -9.90 -9.45 1.79
CA THR A 105 -8.52 -9.94 1.86
C THR A 105 -8.06 -10.27 0.45
N PHE A 106 -6.90 -9.75 0.07
CA PHE A 106 -6.39 -9.86 -1.29
C PHE A 106 -4.87 -10.00 -1.30
N ASP A 107 -4.39 -10.77 -2.26
CA ASP A 107 -2.96 -10.96 -2.52
C ASP A 107 -2.52 -9.96 -3.60
N THR A 108 -1.30 -9.46 -3.43
CA THR A 108 -0.67 -8.42 -4.24
C THR A 108 0.68 -8.98 -4.67
N PRO A 109 0.80 -9.45 -5.93
CA PRO A 109 2.02 -10.10 -6.44
C PRO A 109 3.17 -9.14 -6.72
#